data_AF-A0A5A7RZC0-F1
#
_entry.id   AF-A0A5A7RZC0-F1
#
_cell.length_a   1.000
_cell.length_b   1.000
_cell.length_c   1.000
_cell.angle_alpha   90.00
_cell.angle_beta   90.00
_cell.angle_gamma   90.00
#
_symmetry.space_group_name_H-M   'P 1'
#
loop_
_entity.id
_entity.type
_entity.pdbx_description
1 polymer ?
#
loop_
_entity_poly.entity_id
_entity_poly.type
_entity_poly.pdbx_seq_one_letter_code
_entity_poly.pdbx_strand_id
1 'polypeptide(L)'
;MENKIPFLLFIFGIILLVLGFLKGEAGGGIFIIFPFIYGTGIFSMIGIIFIFLSIFLYFLHPFKEMQITEGYEKKSGGIIFIGPIPIIISSDVKLAFLVLMAVFIFMIIALTLIIFHFVK
;
A
#
# COMPACT_ATOMS: atom_id res chain seq x y z
N MET A 1 -26.29 -17.19 -0.98
CA MET A 1 -25.22 -17.72 -0.12
C MET A 1 -24.12 -16.67 -0.09
N GLU A 2 -23.88 -16.05 1.06
CA GLU A 2 -22.78 -15.07 1.20
C GLU A 2 -21.46 -15.76 0.88
N ASN A 3 -20.70 -15.21 -0.06
CA ASN A 3 -19.44 -15.79 -0.47
C ASN A 3 -18.40 -15.47 0.61
N LYS A 4 -18.10 -16.44 1.49
CA LYS A 4 -17.15 -16.26 2.62
C LYS A 4 -15.68 -16.31 2.18
N ILE A 5 -15.42 -16.66 0.92
CA ILE A 5 -14.09 -16.80 0.34
C ILE A 5 -13.22 -15.54 0.52
N PRO A 6 -13.71 -14.31 0.24
CA PRO A 6 -12.92 -13.10 0.43
C PRO A 6 -12.51 -12.88 1.90
N PHE A 7 -13.42 -13.15 2.83
CA PHE A 7 -13.15 -13.03 4.26
C PHE A 7 -12.08 -14.03 4.73
N LEU A 8 -12.17 -15.29 4.26
CA LEU A 8 -11.16 -16.31 4.57
C LEU A 8 -9.78 -15.95 3.99
N LEU A 9 -9.73 -15.47 2.75
CA LEU A 9 -8.48 -15.02 2.11
C LEU A 9 -7.86 -13.82 2.85
N PHE A 10 -8.68 -12.88 3.32
CA PHE A 10 -8.22 -11.74 4.10
C PHE A 10 -7.60 -12.16 5.44
N ILE A 11 -8.30 -13.01 6.20
CA ILE A 11 -7.78 -13.55 7.47
C ILE A 11 -6.48 -14.33 7.24
N PHE A 12 -6.44 -15.16 6.20
CA PHE A 12 -5.25 -15.95 5.86
C PHE A 12 -4.05 -15.05 5.48
N GLY A 13 -4.30 -13.98 4.72
CA GLY A 13 -3.30 -12.97 4.40
C GLY A 13 -2.72 -12.27 5.63
N ILE A 14 -3.56 -11.89 6.60
CA ILE A 14 -3.11 -11.32 7.88
C ILE A 14 -2.22 -12.32 8.64
N ILE A 15 -2.65 -13.58 8.74
CA ILE A 15 -1.87 -14.62 9.46
C ILE A 15 -0.48 -14.78 8.83
N LEU A 16 -0.40 -14.85 7.50
CA LEU A 16 0.89 -14.96 6.80
C LEU A 16 1.77 -13.73 7.01
N LEU A 17 1.20 -12.52 7.00
CA LEU A 17 1.95 -11.29 7.30
C LEU A 17 2.51 -11.30 8.72
N VAL A 18 1.69 -11.67 9.71
CA VAL A 18 2.13 -11.79 11.11
C VAL A 18 3.26 -12.80 11.24
N LEU A 19 3.15 -13.97 10.60
CA LEU A 19 4.23 -14.96 10.58
C LEU A 19 5.51 -14.42 9.92
N GLY A 20 5.38 -13.66 8.83
CA GLY A 20 6.49 -12.97 8.17
C GLY A 20 7.17 -11.95 9.08
N PHE A 21 6.41 -11.17 9.86
CA PHE A 21 6.96 -10.24 10.84
C PHE A 21 7.73 -10.97 11.94
N LEU A 22 7.17 -12.05 12.48
CA LEU A 22 7.81 -12.86 13.53
C LEU A 22 9.12 -13.51 13.06
N LYS A 23 9.22 -13.86 11.77
CA LYS A 23 10.44 -14.41 11.16
C LYS A 23 11.45 -13.35 10.73
N GLY A 24 11.12 -12.06 10.82
CA GLY A 24 11.94 -10.96 10.29
C GLY A 24 11.97 -10.91 8.76
N GLU A 25 11.07 -11.60 8.07
CA GLU A 25 10.94 -11.64 6.61
C GLU A 25 10.04 -10.51 6.08
N ALA A 26 9.17 -9.95 6.93
CA ALA A 26 8.27 -8.84 6.59
C ALA A 26 8.63 -7.57 7.39
N GLY A 27 8.65 -6.44 6.69
CA GLY A 27 8.81 -5.11 7.27
C GLY A 27 7.54 -4.27 7.10
N GLY A 28 7.29 -3.36 8.03
CA GLY A 28 6.23 -2.37 7.91
C GLY A 28 6.73 -1.11 7.20
N GLY A 29 5.94 -0.56 6.30
CA GLY A 29 6.19 0.74 5.67
C GLY A 29 5.04 1.72 5.96
N ILE A 30 5.31 3.02 5.86
CA ILE A 30 4.28 4.04 5.92
C ILE A 30 3.68 4.19 4.53
N PHE A 31 2.38 3.93 4.40
CA PHE A 31 1.63 4.18 3.18
C PHE A 31 1.04 5.60 3.23
N ILE A 32 1.66 6.55 2.52
CA ILE A 32 1.14 7.92 2.44
C ILE A 32 0.04 7.95 1.38
N ILE A 33 -1.22 8.02 1.84
CA ILE A 33 -2.37 8.22 0.96
C ILE A 33 -2.49 9.72 0.69
N PHE A 34 -2.39 10.13 -0.57
CA PHE A 34 -2.72 11.49 -0.98
C PHE A 34 -4.24 11.63 -1.08
N PRO A 35 -4.88 12.43 -0.20
CA PRO A 35 -6.32 12.64 -0.30
C PRO A 35 -6.64 13.39 -1.59
N PHE A 36 -7.54 12.83 -2.41
CA PHE A 36 -8.10 13.52 -3.56
C PHE A 36 -9.49 14.05 -3.20
N ILE A 37 -9.60 15.37 -3.05
CA ILE A 37 -10.84 16.05 -2.67
C ILE A 37 -11.20 17.02 -3.79
N TYR A 38 -12.43 16.90 -4.30
CA TYR A 38 -12.99 17.78 -5.31
C TYR A 38 -14.33 18.34 -4.83
N GLY A 39 -14.63 19.58 -5.21
CA GLY A 39 -15.87 20.25 -4.84
C GLY A 39 -15.93 21.63 -5.46
N THR A 40 -17.14 22.15 -5.65
CA THR A 40 -17.38 23.51 -6.15
C THR A 40 -17.86 24.41 -5.01
N GLY A 41 -17.63 25.72 -5.13
CA GLY A 41 -18.05 26.72 -4.13
C GLY A 41 -17.06 27.00 -3.00
N ILE A 42 -17.33 28.06 -2.24
CA ILE A 42 -16.40 28.62 -1.24
C ILE A 42 -16.17 27.70 -0.04
N PHE A 43 -17.19 26.95 0.39
CA PHE A 43 -17.07 26.01 1.50
C PHE A 43 -16.14 24.84 1.17
N SER A 44 -16.23 24.31 -0.06
CA SER A 44 -15.33 23.27 -0.57
C SER A 44 -13.88 23.78 -0.58
N MET A 45 -13.66 25.02 -1.04
CA MET A 45 -12.33 25.65 -1.04
C MET A 45 -11.76 25.77 0.38
N ILE A 46 -12.54 26.30 1.33
CA ILE A 46 -12.11 26.46 2.73
C ILE A 46 -11.82 25.11 3.37
N GLY A 47 -12.69 24.11 3.15
CA GLY A 47 -12.51 22.76 3.68
C GLY A 47 -11.24 22.09 3.17
N ILE A 48 -10.96 22.20 1.86
CA ILE A 48 -9.73 21.69 1.26
C ILE A 48 -8.50 22.35 1.90
N ILE A 49 -8.50 23.69 2.02
CA ILE A 49 -7.38 24.42 2.66
C ILE A 49 -7.13 23.94 4.09
N PHE A 50 -8.18 23.76 4.89
CA PHE A 50 -8.04 23.27 6.27
C PHE A 50 -7.53 21.84 6.36
N ILE A 51 -7.93 20.96 5.44
CA ILE A 51 -7.43 19.58 5.41
C ILE A 51 -5.93 19.57 5.07
N PHE A 52 -5.51 20.31 4.04
CA PHE A 52 -4.09 20.42 3.67
C PHE A 52 -3.27 21.05 4.79
N LEU A 53 -3.77 22.10 5.42
CA LEU A 53 -3.10 22.75 6.55
C LEU A 53 -2.97 21.81 7.76
N SER A 54 -4.00 21.03 8.07
CA SER A 54 -3.96 20.05 9.16
C SER A 54 -2.91 18.96 8.91
N ILE A 55 -2.86 18.41 7.70
CA ILE A 55 -1.84 17.42 7.33
C ILE A 55 -0.44 18.03 7.44
N PHE A 56 -0.24 19.23 6.88
CA PHE A 56 1.04 19.93 6.94
C PHE A 56 1.51 20.18 8.38
N LEU A 57 0.61 20.66 9.25
CA LEU A 57 0.90 20.87 10.67
C LEU A 57 1.21 19.56 11.41
N TYR A 58 0.50 18.47 11.08
CA TYR A 58 0.77 17.15 11.64
C TYR A 58 2.15 16.61 11.23
N PHE A 59 2.59 16.87 10.00
CA PHE A 59 3.95 16.55 9.54
C PHE A 59 5.03 17.40 10.22
N LEU A 60 4.75 18.66 10.54
CA LEU A 60 5.66 19.54 11.27
C LEU A 60 5.76 19.18 12.76
N HIS A 61 4.78 18.47 13.31
CA HIS A 61 4.85 17.98 14.67
C HIS A 61 5.98 16.94 14.76
N PRO A 62 7.04 17.18 15.56
CA PRO A 62 8.11 16.22 15.69
C PRO A 62 7.53 14.92 16.22
N PHE A 63 7.53 13.89 15.39
CA PHE A 63 7.26 12.54 15.84
C PHE A 63 8.31 12.22 16.90
N LYS A 64 7.87 12.10 18.15
CA LYS A 64 8.71 11.63 19.24
C LYS A 64 9.35 10.33 18.77
N GLU A 65 10.66 10.32 18.61
CA GLU A 65 11.42 9.22 18.04
C GLU A 65 11.06 7.92 18.75
N MET A 66 10.43 7.00 18.03
CA MET A 66 10.33 5.61 18.46
C MET A 66 11.75 5.04 18.32
N GLN A 67 12.43 4.81 19.43
CA GLN A 67 13.74 4.16 19.45
C GLN A 67 13.60 2.77 18.82
N ILE A 68 14.12 2.62 17.60
CA ILE A 68 14.28 1.32 16.96
C ILE A 68 15.65 0.80 17.40
N THR A 69 15.65 -0.29 18.16
CA THR A 69 16.85 -1.01 18.61
C THR A 69 17.73 -1.40 17.41
N GLU A 70 19.00 -1.04 17.47
CA GLU A 70 20.03 -1.39 16.49
C GLU A 70 20.22 -2.91 16.45
N GLY A 71 20.08 -3.54 15.28
CA GLY A 71 20.36 -4.98 15.16
C GLY A 71 19.88 -5.67 13.87
N TYR A 72 19.04 -5.05 13.05
CA TYR A 72 18.60 -5.63 11.78
C TYR A 72 19.11 -4.78 10.62
N GLU A 73 19.87 -5.38 9.69
CA GLU A 73 20.17 -4.78 8.39
C GLU A 73 18.87 -4.29 7.76
N LYS A 74 18.73 -2.97 7.70
CA LYS A 74 17.50 -2.31 7.28
C LYS A 74 17.34 -2.49 5.77
N LYS A 75 16.72 -3.59 5.36
CA LYS A 75 16.20 -3.76 3.99
C LYS A 75 15.00 -2.84 3.80
N SER A 76 15.30 -1.57 3.56
CA SER A 76 14.33 -0.51 3.32
C SER A 76 13.91 -0.54 1.86
N GLY A 77 12.67 -0.97 1.63
CA GLY A 77 12.00 -0.83 0.34
C GLY A 77 10.61 -0.22 0.51
N GLY A 78 10.18 0.60 -0.45
CA GLY A 78 8.85 1.18 -0.52
C GLY A 78 8.27 1.01 -1.92
N ILE A 79 6.95 0.88 -2.01
CA ILE A 79 6.23 0.88 -3.29
C ILE A 79 5.55 2.24 -3.42
N ILE A 80 5.96 3.02 -4.41
CA ILE A 80 5.33 4.29 -4.77
C ILE A 80 4.34 3.99 -5.90
N PHE A 81 3.06 4.24 -5.66
CA PHE A 81 2.04 4.18 -6.70
C PHE A 81 1.92 5.56 -7.37
N ILE A 82 2.50 5.71 -8.57
CA ILE A 82 2.26 6.90 -9.40
C ILE A 82 1.14 6.53 -10.39
N GLY A 83 -0.10 6.77 -9.99
CA GLY A 83 -1.27 6.32 -10.73
C GLY A 83 -1.42 4.79 -10.71
N PRO A 84 -1.93 4.14 -11.79
CA PRO A 84 -2.07 2.68 -11.84
C PRO A 84 -0.73 1.95 -11.98
N ILE A 85 0.39 2.68 -12.09
CA ILE A 85 1.73 2.11 -12.29
C ILE A 85 2.43 2.00 -10.93
N PRO A 86 2.59 0.79 -10.37
CA PRO A 86 3.36 0.59 -9.16
C PRO A 86 4.86 0.71 -9.45
N ILE A 87 5.56 1.60 -8.74
CA ILE A 87 7.02 1.73 -8.75
C ILE A 87 7.56 1.13 -7.46
N ILE A 88 8.27 0.00 -7.58
CA ILE A 88 8.84 -0.72 -6.42
C ILE A 88 10.29 -0.25 -6.23
N ILE A 89 10.56 0.46 -5.14
CA ILE A 89 11.91 0.78 -4.68
C ILE A 89 12.25 -0.26 -3.62
N SER A 90 13.04 -1.28 -3.94
CA SER A 90 13.45 -2.31 -2.98
C SER A 90 14.96 -2.35 -2.86
N SER A 91 15.49 -2.37 -1.64
CA SER A 91 16.91 -2.64 -1.37
C SER A 91 17.31 -4.09 -1.68
N ASP A 92 16.33 -4.98 -1.89
CA ASP A 92 16.55 -6.40 -2.20
C ASP A 92 15.97 -6.74 -3.58
N VAL A 93 16.88 -7.05 -4.52
CA VAL A 93 16.58 -7.36 -5.92
C VAL A 93 15.76 -8.65 -6.08
N LYS A 94 15.89 -9.62 -5.16
CA LYS A 94 15.10 -10.87 -5.20
C LYS A 94 13.65 -10.59 -4.80
N LEU A 95 13.46 -9.76 -3.78
CA LEU A 95 12.15 -9.32 -3.32
C LEU A 95 11.46 -8.43 -4.39
N ALA A 96 12.21 -7.53 -5.02
CA ALA A 96 11.72 -6.72 -6.14
C ALA A 96 11.21 -7.60 -7.29
N PHE A 97 11.99 -8.61 -7.67
CA PHE A 97 11.62 -9.54 -8.74
C PHE A 97 10.40 -10.39 -8.38
N LEU A 98 10.30 -10.85 -7.13
CA LEU A 98 9.15 -11.61 -6.64
C LEU A 98 7.85 -10.79 -6.71
N VAL A 99 7.87 -9.54 -6.22
CA VAL A 99 6.70 -8.65 -6.25
C VAL A 99 6.33 -8.30 -7.69
N LEU A 100 7.31 -8.02 -8.55
CA LEU A 100 7.07 -7.76 -9.97
C LEU A 100 6.39 -8.96 -10.65
N MET A 101 6.87 -10.17 -10.40
CA MET A 101 6.29 -11.39 -10.95
C MET A 101 4.84 -11.60 -10.48
N ALA A 102 4.56 -11.34 -9.20
CA ALA A 102 3.21 -11.43 -8.65
C ALA A 102 2.24 -10.43 -9.31
N VAL A 103 2.68 -9.18 -9.52
CA VAL A 103 1.89 -8.15 -10.21
C VAL A 103 1.61 -8.55 -11.66
N PHE A 104 2.60 -9.07 -12.38
CA PHE A 104 2.43 -9.55 -13.75
C PHE A 104 1.43 -10.70 -13.84
N ILE A 105 1.53 -11.68 -12.95
CA ILE A 105 0.59 -12.81 -12.90
C ILE A 105 -0.84 -12.30 -12.64
N PHE A 106 -1.01 -11.41 -11.66
CA PHE A 106 -2.31 -10.81 -11.36
C PHE A 106 -2.88 -10.06 -12.56
N MET A 107 -2.04 -9.28 -13.28
CA MET A 107 -2.45 -8.53 -14.46
C MET A 107 -2.91 -9.46 -15.60
N ILE A 108 -2.22 -10.58 -15.84
CA ILE A 108 -2.61 -11.57 -16.84
C ILE A 108 -3.96 -12.21 -16.48
N ILE A 109 -4.15 -12.57 -15.20
CA ILE A 109 -5.42 -13.14 -14.71
C ILE A 109 -6.55 -12.12 -14.91
N ALA A 110 -6.35 -10.87 -14.50
CA ALA A 110 -7.33 -9.80 -14.67
C ALA A 110 -7.70 -9.59 -16.13
N LEU A 111 -6.71 -9.55 -17.04
CA LEU A 111 -6.94 -9.38 -18.47
C LEU A 111 -7.72 -10.56 -19.05
N THR A 112 -7.40 -11.79 -18.65
CA THR A 112 -8.09 -13.01 -19.10
C THR A 112 -9.57 -12.98 -18.66
N LEU A 113 -9.84 -12.58 -17.42
CA LEU A 113 -11.20 -12.45 -16.89
C LEU A 113 -11.99 -11.36 -17.63
N ILE A 114 -11.36 -10.23 -17.95
CA ILE A 114 -11.97 -9.15 -18.74
C ILE A 114 -12.33 -9.67 -20.14
N ILE A 115 -11.39 -10.31 -20.84
CA ILE A 115 -11.64 -10.87 -22.18
C ILE A 115 -12.80 -11.88 -22.11
N PHE A 116 -12.79 -12.78 -21.14
CA PHE A 116 -13.88 -13.76 -20.97
C PHE A 116 -15.23 -13.11 -20.69
N HIS A 117 -15.25 -11.99 -19.96
CA HIS A 117 -16.48 -11.22 -19.72
C HIS A 117 -17.01 -10.55 -21.00
N PHE A 118 -16.14 -10.07 -21.89
CA PHE A 118 -16.54 -9.42 -23.15
C PHE A 118 -16.87 -10.40 -24.29
N VAL A 119 -16.34 -11.63 -24.23
CA VAL A 119 -16.57 -12.68 -25.23
C VAL A 119 -17.85 -13.49 -24.95
N LYS A 120 -18.47 -13.29 -23.80
CA LYS A 120 -19.73 -13.94 -23.40
C LYS A 120 -20.90 -12.97 -23.44
#